data_AF-A0A6G3WWN9-F1
#
_entry.id   AF-A0A6G3WWN9-F1
#
_cell.length_a   1.000
_cell.length_b   1.000
_cell.length_c   1.000
_cell.angle_alpha   90.00
_cell.angle_beta   90.00
_cell.angle_gamma   90.00
#
_symmetry.space_group_name_H-M   'P 1'
#
loop_
_entity.id
_entity.type
_entity.pdbx_description
1 polymer ?
#
loop_
_entity_poly.entity_id
_entity_poly.type
_entity_poly.pdbx_seq_one_letter_code
_entity_poly.pdbx_strand_id
1 'polypeptide(L)'
;WLLSPPGVITGGEVHYHRPGGDRVDILSLAPHQLRAFRWQELSIVFQGAMNSLNPVHTVHSQLTDVLAAHRPELKKRQRTERAEELLGLVGISADRLAAYPHQLSGGMRQRVMI
;
A
#
# COMPACT_ATOMS: atom_id res chain seq x y z
N TRP A 1 13.71 2.16 1.13
CA TRP A 1 14.53 3.28 0.63
C TRP A 1 15.93 2.75 0.46
N LEU A 2 16.53 2.91 -0.73
CA LEU A 2 17.81 2.28 -1.10
C LEU A 2 19.02 2.92 -0.39
N LEU A 3 18.85 4.09 0.22
CA LEU A 3 19.89 4.82 0.94
C LEU A 3 19.30 5.40 2.23
N SER A 4 20.02 5.25 3.34
CA SER A 4 19.75 5.99 4.58
C SER A 4 20.31 7.41 4.45
N PRO A 5 19.70 8.43 5.08
CA PRO A 5 20.31 9.77 5.15
C PRO A 5 21.77 9.68 5.64
N PRO A 6 22.72 10.40 5.01
CA PRO A 6 22.54 11.45 4.00
C PRO A 6 22.71 10.95 2.55
N GLY A 7 22.46 9.68 2.25
CA GLY A 7 22.66 9.14 0.91
C GLY A 7 21.79 9.84 -0.13
N VAL A 8 22.44 10.54 -1.07
CA VAL A 8 21.82 11.22 -2.19
C VAL A 8 22.06 10.42 -3.46
N ILE A 9 21.04 10.30 -4.31
CA ILE A 9 21.21 9.77 -5.65
C ILE A 9 21.87 10.87 -6.49
N THR A 10 23.17 10.73 -6.79
CA THR A 10 23.96 11.72 -7.53
C THR A 10 23.84 11.57 -9.05
N GLY A 11 23.29 10.46 -9.52
CA GLY A 11 23.06 10.16 -10.93
C GLY A 11 22.71 8.69 -11.16
N GLY A 12 22.40 8.34 -12.40
CA GLY A 12 21.99 6.99 -12.80
C GLY A 12 20.53 6.93 -13.24
N GLU A 13 20.11 5.75 -13.68
CA GLU A 13 18.78 5.48 -14.20
C GLU A 13 18.23 4.21 -13.53
N VAL A 14 16.92 4.17 -13.28
CA VAL A 14 16.24 2.97 -12.78
C VAL A 14 15.06 2.69 -13.69
N HIS A 15 15.22 1.73 -14.59
CA HIS A 15 14.20 1.37 -15.58
C HIS A 15 13.21 0.35 -15.05
N TYR A 16 11.92 0.71 -15.05
CA TYR A 16 10.81 -0.22 -14.86
C TYR A 16 10.16 -0.55 -16.20
N HIS A 17 9.91 -1.84 -16.42
CA HIS A 17 9.26 -2.35 -17.62
C HIS A 17 7.80 -2.65 -17.32
N ARG A 18 6.89 -1.90 -17.94
CA ARG A 18 5.45 -2.15 -17.79
C ARG A 18 5.03 -3.44 -18.51
N PRO A 19 4.01 -4.14 -18.01
CA PRO A 19 3.29 -5.13 -18.80
C PRO A 19 2.70 -4.45 -20.04
N GLY A 20 3.30 -4.67 -21.21
CA GLY A 20 2.97 -3.96 -22.46
C GLY A 20 4.18 -3.45 -23.25
N GLY A 21 5.38 -3.44 -22.63
CA GLY A 21 6.65 -3.16 -23.30
C GLY A 21 7.20 -1.74 -23.10
N ASP A 22 6.39 -0.82 -22.57
CA ASP A 22 6.85 0.53 -22.26
C ASP A 22 7.87 0.54 -21.11
N ARG A 23 8.92 1.37 -21.25
CA ARG A 23 9.98 1.56 -20.23
C ARG A 23 9.83 2.93 -19.58
N VAL A 24 9.97 2.97 -18.25
CA VAL A 24 9.97 4.21 -17.47
C VAL A 24 11.24 4.28 -16.65
N ASP A 25 12.01 5.35 -16.80
CA ASP A 25 13.04 5.69 -15.81
C ASP A 25 12.36 6.34 -14.60
N ILE A 26 12.42 5.64 -13.47
CA ILE A 26 11.78 6.07 -12.22
C ILE A 26 12.49 7.29 -11.64
N LEU A 27 13.81 7.43 -11.85
CA LEU A 27 14.60 8.53 -11.29
C LEU A 27 14.33 9.86 -11.99
N SER A 28 13.84 9.82 -13.24
CA SER A 28 13.48 11.02 -14.00
C SER A 28 12.04 11.49 -13.76
N LEU A 29 11.22 10.77 -12.98
CA LEU A 29 9.83 11.14 -12.73
C LEU A 29 9.72 12.35 -11.80
N ALA A 30 8.87 13.32 -12.17
CA ALA A 30 8.51 14.41 -11.27
C ALA A 30 7.75 13.88 -10.03
N PRO A 31 7.75 14.58 -8.89
CA PRO A 31 7.16 14.08 -7.64
C PRO A 31 5.71 13.59 -7.76
N HIS A 32 4.88 14.29 -8.54
CA HIS A 32 3.49 13.91 -8.78
C HIS A 32 3.35 12.65 -9.66
N GLN A 33 4.25 12.47 -10.62
CA GLN A 33 4.29 11.27 -11.48
C GLN A 33 4.83 10.07 -10.71
N LEU A 34 5.87 10.26 -9.89
CA LEU A 34 6.41 9.22 -9.03
C LEU A 34 5.38 8.75 -8.01
N ARG A 35 4.55 9.67 -7.49
CA ARG A 35 3.38 9.35 -6.67
C ARG A 35 2.39 8.51 -7.47
N ALA A 36 1.94 8.95 -8.64
CA ALA A 36 1.02 8.13 -9.45
C ALA A 36 1.59 6.74 -9.81
N PHE A 37 2.89 6.67 -10.13
CA PHE A 37 3.60 5.43 -10.48
C PHE A 37 3.63 4.43 -9.33
N ARG A 38 4.08 4.84 -8.14
CA ARG A 38 4.07 3.99 -6.92
C ARG A 38 2.64 3.60 -6.50
N TRP A 39 1.61 4.25 -7.03
CA TRP A 39 0.23 4.03 -6.63
C TRP A 39 -0.45 2.95 -7.49
N GLN A 40 0.03 2.73 -8.72
CA GLN A 40 -0.59 1.82 -9.69
C GLN A 40 0.31 0.66 -10.08
N GLU A 41 1.62 0.88 -10.12
CA GLU A 41 2.58 -0.05 -10.72
C GLU A 41 3.50 -0.70 -9.68
N LEU A 42 3.72 -0.04 -8.52
CA LEU A 42 4.74 -0.46 -7.57
C LEU A 42 4.35 -0.22 -6.11
N SER A 43 4.02 -1.27 -5.37
CA SER A 43 3.86 -1.23 -3.91
C SER A 43 5.19 -1.50 -3.18
N ILE A 44 5.41 -0.85 -2.04
CA ILE A 44 6.62 -1.03 -1.21
C ILE A 44 6.22 -1.52 0.18
N VAL A 45 6.77 -2.66 0.60
CA VAL A 45 6.66 -3.21 1.95
C VAL A 45 7.97 -2.96 2.71
N PHE A 46 7.92 -2.19 3.79
CA PHE A 46 9.11 -1.88 4.60
C PHE A 46 9.41 -2.96 5.65
N GLN A 47 10.69 -3.13 6.00
CA GLN A 47 11.14 -4.12 7.00
C GLN A 47 10.55 -3.87 8.42
N GLY A 48 10.01 -2.68 8.70
CA GLY A 48 9.29 -2.34 9.95
C GLY A 48 7.76 -2.20 9.77
N ALA A 49 7.21 -2.67 8.63
CA ALA A 49 5.85 -2.33 8.24
C ALA A 49 4.76 -2.92 9.14
N MET A 50 5.10 -3.83 10.05
CA MET A 50 4.17 -4.30 11.08
C MET A 50 3.66 -3.18 11.99
N ASN A 51 4.41 -2.07 12.11
CA ASN A 51 4.02 -0.87 12.86
C ASN A 51 3.31 0.18 11.98
N SER A 52 3.07 -0.09 10.69
CA SER A 52 2.42 0.87 9.78
C SER A 52 0.94 1.03 10.06
N LEU A 53 0.32 0.01 10.66
CA LEU A 53 -1.07 0.09 11.07
C LEU A 53 -1.19 1.05 12.24
N ASN A 54 -1.97 2.11 12.06
CA ASN A 54 -2.28 3.03 13.13
C ASN A 54 -3.11 2.32 14.21
N PRO A 55 -2.63 2.23 15.47
CA PRO A 55 -3.24 1.42 16.51
C PRO A 55 -4.61 1.94 16.96
N VAL A 56 -4.94 3.21 16.68
CA VAL A 56 -6.22 3.83 17.08
C VAL A 56 -7.29 3.80 15.97
N HIS A 57 -6.96 3.25 14.80
CA HIS A 57 -7.93 3.05 13.72
C HIS A 57 -8.17 1.56 13.49
N THR A 58 -9.40 1.20 13.12
CA THR A 58 -9.75 -0.16 12.72
C THR A 58 -9.09 -0.53 11.40
N VAL A 59 -8.99 -1.83 11.11
CA VAL A 59 -8.55 -2.31 9.79
C VAL A 59 -9.46 -1.76 8.68
N HIS A 60 -10.77 -1.72 8.92
CA HIS A 60 -11.75 -1.13 8.01
C HIS A 60 -11.44 0.32 7.65
N SER A 61 -11.23 1.18 8.65
CA SER A 61 -10.92 2.60 8.39
C SER A 61 -9.67 2.72 7.55
N GLN A 62 -8.59 2.04 7.94
CA GLN A 62 -7.30 2.16 7.26
C GLN A 62 -7.35 1.65 5.81
N LEU A 63 -8.00 0.51 5.56
CA LEU A 63 -8.17 -0.01 4.20
C LEU A 63 -9.09 0.88 3.36
N THR A 64 -10.20 1.36 3.93
CA THR A 64 -11.13 2.21 3.18
C THR A 64 -10.60 3.63 2.95
N ASP A 65 -9.75 4.16 3.83
CA ASP A 65 -9.03 5.43 3.65
C ASP A 65 -8.01 5.33 2.51
N VAL A 66 -7.25 4.22 2.45
CA VAL A 66 -6.37 3.93 1.32
C VAL A 66 -7.19 3.80 0.03
N LEU A 67 -8.28 3.03 0.03
CA LEU A 67 -9.15 2.92 -1.14
C LEU A 67 -9.78 4.27 -1.53
N ALA A 68 -10.11 5.13 -0.56
CA ALA A 68 -10.64 6.47 -0.83
C ALA A 68 -9.61 7.37 -1.51
N ALA A 69 -8.37 7.35 -1.03
CA ALA A 69 -7.30 8.18 -1.55
C ALA A 69 -6.80 7.70 -2.92
N HIS A 70 -6.90 6.40 -3.21
CA HIS A 70 -6.39 5.79 -4.44
C HIS A 70 -7.47 5.52 -5.50
N ARG A 71 -8.73 5.36 -5.08
CA ARG A 71 -9.90 5.10 -5.94
C ARG A 71 -11.08 5.98 -5.53
N PRO A 72 -10.99 7.30 -5.72
CA PRO A 72 -12.00 8.26 -5.28
C PRO A 72 -13.37 8.00 -5.91
N GLU A 73 -13.42 7.37 -7.09
CA GLU A 73 -14.63 6.97 -7.81
C GLU A 73 -15.45 5.89 -7.08
N LEU A 74 -14.83 5.10 -6.20
CA LEU A 74 -15.54 4.09 -5.42
C LEU A 74 -16.41 4.74 -4.36
N LYS A 75 -17.69 4.36 -4.33
CA LYS A 75 -18.62 4.74 -3.26
C LYS A 75 -18.25 4.01 -1.96
N LYS A 76 -18.67 4.55 -0.81
CA LYS A 76 -18.40 3.98 0.53
C LYS A 76 -18.67 2.47 0.61
N ARG A 77 -19.82 2.01 0.08
CA ARG A 77 -20.18 0.57 0.04
C ARG A 77 -19.16 -0.26 -0.73
N GLN A 78 -18.77 0.19 -1.93
CA GLN A 78 -17.81 -0.51 -2.79
C GLN A 78 -16.41 -0.56 -2.15
N ARG A 79 -16.03 0.46 -1.37
CA ARG A 79 -14.77 0.43 -0.62
C ARG A 79 -14.80 -0.63 0.48
N THR A 80 -15.92 -0.77 1.20
CA THR A 80 -16.08 -1.84 2.20
C THR A 80 -16.02 -3.22 1.54
N GLU A 81 -16.78 -3.45 0.48
CA GLU A 81 -16.77 -4.72 -0.28
C GLU A 81 -15.35 -5.06 -0.76
N ARG A 82 -14.64 -4.07 -1.31
CA ARG A 82 -13.25 -4.26 -1.73
C ARG A 82 -12.31 -4.54 -0.58
N ALA A 83 -12.52 -3.94 0.59
CA ALA A 83 -11.72 -4.22 1.78
C ALA A 83 -11.95 -5.66 2.28
N GLU A 84 -13.18 -6.17 2.23
CA GLU A 84 -13.51 -7.57 2.56
C GLU A 84 -12.78 -8.55 1.62
N GLU A 85 -12.81 -8.28 0.31
CA GLU A 85 -12.08 -9.07 -0.68
C GLU A 85 -10.57 -9.08 -0.41
N LEU A 86 -9.98 -7.93 -0.09
CA LEU A 86 -8.55 -7.81 0.21
C LEU A 86 -8.16 -8.61 1.45
N LEU A 87 -8.96 -8.58 2.53
CA LEU A 87 -8.71 -9.45 3.70
C LEU A 87 -8.79 -10.93 3.31
N GLY A 88 -9.77 -11.30 2.49
CA GLY A 88 -9.94 -12.66 2.00
C GLY A 88 -8.72 -13.17 1.24
N LEU A 89 -8.13 -12.34 0.36
CA LEU A 89 -6.92 -12.67 -0.41
C LEU A 89 -5.71 -12.99 0.48
N VAL A 90 -5.65 -12.37 1.66
CA VAL A 90 -4.57 -12.60 2.64
C VAL A 90 -4.99 -13.59 3.75
N GLY A 91 -6.06 -14.35 3.54
CA GLY A 91 -6.50 -15.42 4.45
C GLY A 91 -6.95 -14.89 5.81
N ILE A 92 -7.63 -13.75 5.84
CA ILE A 92 -8.27 -13.19 7.03
C ILE A 92 -9.77 -13.05 6.73
N SER A 93 -10.60 -13.49 7.67
CA SER A 93 -12.05 -13.39 7.53
C SER A 93 -12.52 -11.93 7.63
N ALA A 94 -13.57 -11.59 6.87
CA ALA A 94 -14.14 -10.25 6.78
C ALA A 94 -14.65 -9.71 8.12
N ASP A 95 -15.04 -10.58 9.07
CA ASP A 95 -15.42 -10.22 10.43
C ASP A 95 -14.31 -9.47 11.20
N ARG A 96 -13.05 -9.57 10.75
CA ARG A 96 -11.90 -8.86 11.33
C ARG A 96 -11.74 -7.43 10.83
N LEU A 97 -12.57 -6.95 9.91
CA LEU A 97 -12.53 -5.55 9.47
C LEU A 97 -12.76 -4.55 10.61
N ALA A 98 -13.65 -4.89 11.55
CA ALA A 98 -13.92 -4.04 12.71
C ALA A 98 -12.81 -4.10 13.76
N ALA A 99 -11.84 -5.01 13.63
CA ALA A 99 -10.78 -5.17 14.60
C ALA A 99 -9.76 -4.01 14.53
N TYR A 100 -9.19 -3.70 15.67
CA TYR A 100 -8.00 -2.86 15.79
C TYR A 100 -6.73 -3.69 15.59
N PRO A 101 -5.59 -3.09 15.19
CA PRO A 101 -4.34 -3.81 14.96
C PRO A 101 -3.86 -4.64 16.17
N HIS A 102 -4.11 -4.16 17.38
CA HIS A 102 -3.74 -4.86 18.62
C HIS A 102 -4.60 -6.11 18.90
N GLN A 103 -5.75 -6.26 18.22
CA GLN A 103 -6.65 -7.42 18.32
C GLN A 103 -6.32 -8.50 17.29
N LEU A 104 -5.36 -8.26 16.40
CA LEU A 104 -4.88 -9.23 15.42
C LEU A 104 -3.63 -9.95 15.93
N SER A 105 -3.44 -11.21 15.54
CA SER A 105 -2.16 -11.89 15.75
C SER A 105 -1.03 -11.20 14.96
N GLY A 106 0.23 -11.41 15.36
CA GLY A 106 1.38 -10.85 14.63
C GLY A 106 1.38 -11.23 13.15
N GLY A 107 1.11 -12.50 12.83
CA GLY A 107 1.00 -12.97 11.44
C GLY A 107 -0.17 -12.34 10.69
N MET A 108 -1.30 -12.08 11.34
CA MET A 108 -2.43 -11.37 10.73
C MET A 108 -2.10 -9.91 10.44
N ARG A 109 -1.44 -9.21 11.37
CA ARG A 109 -0.96 -7.83 11.12
C ARG A 109 -0.03 -7.76 9.92
N GLN A 110 0.91 -8.71 9.81
CA GLN A 110 1.80 -8.79 8.68
C GLN A 110 1.03 -9.01 7.38
N ARG A 111 0.04 -9.90 7.37
CA ARG A 111 -0.78 -10.18 6.18
C ARG A 111 -1.67 -9.01 5.75
N VAL A 112 -2.25 -8.25 6.68
CA VAL A 112 -3.04 -7.03 6.36
C VAL A 112 -2.18 -5.95 5.70
N MET A 113 -0.88 -5.93 5.96
CA MET A 113 0.05 -4.94 5.41
C MET A 113 0.49 -5.26 3.97
N ILE A 114 0.37 -6.52 3.54
CA ILE A 114 0.69 -6.99 2.17
C ILE A 114 -0.45 -6.63 1.23
#